data_AF-A0A2J6I276-F1
#
_entry.id   AF-A0A2J6I276-F1
#
_cell.length_a   1.000
_cell.length_b   1.000
_cell.length_c   1.000
_cell.angle_alpha   90.00
_cell.angle_beta   90.00
_cell.angle_gamma   90.00
#
_symmetry.space_group_name_H-M   'P 1'
#
loop_
_entity.id
_entity.type
_entity.pdbx_description
1 polymer ?
#
loop_
_entity_poly.entity_id
_entity_poly.type
_entity_poly.pdbx_seq_one_letter_code
_entity_poly.pdbx_strand_id
1 'polypeptide(L)'
;MTSIKQLWFLFLIMFLISCENNNDRNTFVAHPTTLEELFKGFNEEELTPEVNQLDKEPIVIIATGHLYPLLKYPLTYNALIDQINEQKPDYFFELGDIVRDNTDEEWDTVFNRLNRIDAKIYYAPGNHDLNYHYERYFGKRDNQVEAEMRYLNQVGYRYKLVKDQFANYVFINANDSAQRIRSFIDQISSELDTNKIQILLSSQSLWV
;
A
#
# COMPACT_ATOMS: atom_id res chain seq x y z
N MET A 1 48.73 8.83 26.21
CA MET A 1 48.55 9.91 25.21
C MET A 1 48.03 9.27 23.93
N THR A 2 46.72 9.03 23.86
CA THR A 2 46.02 8.71 22.62
C THR A 2 46.16 9.93 21.72
N SER A 3 46.94 9.79 20.65
CA SER A 3 47.32 10.92 19.82
C SER A 3 46.08 11.49 19.14
N ILE A 4 45.92 12.81 19.14
CA ILE A 4 44.83 13.55 18.46
C ILE A 4 44.58 13.02 17.03
N LYS A 5 45.60 12.48 16.36
CA LYS A 5 45.48 11.86 15.02
C LYS A 5 44.57 10.62 14.98
N GLN A 6 44.49 9.83 16.05
CA GLN A 6 43.60 8.66 16.12
C GLN A 6 42.13 9.07 16.28
N LEU A 7 41.86 10.18 16.99
CA LEU A 7 40.50 10.72 17.11
C LEU A 7 39.98 11.27 15.78
N TRP A 8 40.84 11.97 15.02
CA TRP A 8 40.51 12.46 13.67
C TRP A 8 40.26 11.33 12.68
N PHE A 9 41.03 10.23 12.77
CA PHE A 9 40.84 9.07 11.90
C PHE A 9 39.51 8.34 12.19
N LEU A 10 39.14 8.23 13.47
CA LEU A 10 37.83 7.69 13.88
C LEU A 10 36.66 8.58 13.43
N PHE A 11 36.80 9.91 13.53
CA PHE A 11 35.79 10.84 13.02
C PHE A 11 35.65 10.77 11.50
N LEU A 12 36.76 10.65 10.76
CA LEU A 12 36.74 10.50 9.31
C LEU A 12 36.09 9.18 8.87
N ILE A 13 36.36 8.08 9.57
CA ILE A 13 35.71 6.79 9.33
C ILE A 13 34.21 6.86 9.64
N MET A 14 33.80 7.48 10.76
CA MET A 14 32.37 7.66 11.06
C MET A 14 31.67 8.56 10.04
N PHE A 15 32.35 9.59 9.52
CA PHE A 15 31.79 10.45 8.48
C PHE A 15 31.68 9.72 7.13
N LEU A 16 32.67 8.90 6.78
CA LEU A 16 32.65 8.08 5.56
C LEU A 16 31.60 6.95 5.64
N ILE A 17 31.44 6.30 6.79
CA ILE A 17 30.38 5.29 7.02
C ILE A 17 28.99 5.95 7.09
N SER A 18 28.89 7.19 7.62
CA SER A 18 27.65 7.97 7.60
C SER A 18 27.30 8.52 6.21
N CYS A 19 28.27 8.57 5.28
CA CYS A 19 28.10 8.98 3.90
C CYS A 19 28.02 7.81 2.92
N GLU A 20 28.12 6.55 3.38
CA GLU A 20 27.81 5.37 2.57
C GLU A 20 26.29 5.26 2.39
N ASN A 21 25.78 6.14 1.52
CA ASN A 21 24.58 6.05 0.70
C ASN A 21 23.37 5.30 1.28
N ASN A 22 22.61 5.98 2.15
CA ASN A 22 21.17 5.75 2.23
C ASN A 22 20.41 6.33 1.01
N ASN A 23 21.06 7.12 0.16
CA ASN A 23 20.44 7.74 -1.01
C ASN A 23 20.28 6.79 -2.23
N ASP A 24 20.96 5.65 -2.29
CA ASP A 24 20.87 4.73 -3.45
C ASP A 24 19.66 3.78 -3.40
N ARG A 25 18.88 3.79 -2.32
CA ARG A 25 17.80 2.81 -2.06
C ARG A 25 16.38 3.27 -2.41
N ASN A 26 16.23 4.45 -3.00
CA ASN A 26 14.93 4.99 -3.43
C ASN A 26 14.98 5.52 -4.86
N THR A 27 15.49 4.70 -5.79
CA THR A 27 15.37 5.01 -7.22
C THR A 27 14.22 4.19 -7.78
N PHE A 28 13.06 4.80 -7.96
CA PHE A 28 11.93 4.18 -8.63
C PHE A 28 12.33 3.70 -10.03
N VAL A 29 11.94 2.47 -10.38
CA VAL A 29 12.14 1.88 -11.70
C VAL A 29 10.78 1.76 -12.38
N ALA A 30 10.55 2.54 -13.44
CA ALA A 30 9.24 2.63 -14.10
C ALA A 30 8.81 1.33 -14.81
N HIS A 31 9.79 0.55 -15.31
CA HIS A 31 9.55 -0.70 -16.02
C HIS A 31 10.45 -1.81 -15.46
N PRO A 32 10.16 -2.29 -14.24
CA PRO A 32 10.99 -3.30 -13.60
C PRO A 32 10.78 -4.67 -14.28
N THR A 33 11.87 -5.40 -14.44
CA THR A 33 11.88 -6.78 -14.95
C THR A 33 12.12 -7.80 -13.85
N THR A 34 12.52 -7.33 -12.66
CA THR A 34 12.79 -8.15 -11.47
C THR A 34 12.10 -7.57 -10.24
N LEU A 35 11.92 -8.40 -9.20
CA LEU A 35 11.40 -7.92 -7.91
C LEU A 35 12.36 -6.93 -7.23
N GLU A 36 13.67 -7.11 -7.41
CA GLU A 36 14.67 -6.18 -6.87
C GLU A 36 14.50 -4.78 -7.45
N GLU A 37 14.34 -4.67 -8.77
CA GLU A 37 14.06 -3.39 -9.45
C GLU A 37 12.73 -2.79 -8.98
N LEU A 38 11.67 -3.60 -8.91
CA LEU A 38 10.33 -3.18 -8.48
C LEU A 38 10.32 -2.65 -7.05
N PHE A 39 11.21 -3.15 -6.19
CA PHE A 39 11.33 -2.76 -4.78
C PHE A 39 12.44 -1.75 -4.50
N LYS A 40 13.09 -1.20 -5.54
CA LYS A 40 14.16 -0.21 -5.39
C LYS A 40 13.66 1.20 -5.02
N GLY A 41 12.36 1.46 -5.11
CA GLY A 41 11.80 2.75 -4.73
C GLY A 41 10.28 2.75 -4.63
N PHE A 42 9.71 3.93 -4.49
CA PHE A 42 8.27 4.18 -4.50
C PHE A 42 7.95 5.11 -5.67
N ASN A 43 6.78 4.94 -6.28
CA ASN A 43 6.34 5.84 -7.33
C ASN A 43 5.82 7.18 -6.75
N GLU A 44 5.56 8.15 -7.61
CA GLU A 44 5.09 9.48 -7.21
C GLU A 44 3.73 9.41 -6.49
N GLU A 45 2.83 8.55 -6.94
CA GLU A 45 1.49 8.37 -6.37
C GLU A 45 1.54 7.82 -4.92
N GLU A 46 2.49 6.94 -4.64
CA GLU A 46 2.77 6.37 -3.32
C GLU A 46 3.28 7.45 -2.36
N LEU A 47 4.18 8.33 -2.82
CA LEU A 47 4.83 9.34 -1.99
C LEU A 47 4.04 10.65 -1.85
N THR A 48 3.11 10.92 -2.76
CA THR A 48 2.32 12.15 -2.75
C THR A 48 1.07 11.95 -1.90
N PRO A 49 0.92 12.69 -0.77
CA PRO A 49 -0.27 12.60 0.06
C PRO A 49 -1.50 13.07 -0.72
N GLU A 50 -2.59 12.31 -0.65
CA GLU A 50 -3.89 12.79 -1.11
C GLU A 50 -4.59 13.52 0.03
N VAL A 51 -4.92 14.80 -0.17
CA VAL A 51 -5.60 15.62 0.83
C VAL A 51 -7.04 15.86 0.40
N ASN A 52 -7.96 15.30 1.18
CA ASN A 52 -9.39 15.46 0.99
C ASN A 52 -9.94 16.54 1.92
N GLN A 53 -10.90 17.31 1.39
CA GLN A 53 -11.71 18.22 2.18
C GLN A 53 -13.12 17.65 2.24
N LEU A 54 -13.62 17.38 3.45
CA LEU A 54 -14.98 16.91 3.68
C LEU A 54 -15.75 18.00 4.42
N ASP A 55 -16.87 18.48 3.87
CA ASP A 55 -17.67 19.53 4.50
C ASP A 55 -18.73 18.95 5.46
N LYS A 56 -18.35 17.96 6.30
CA LYS A 56 -19.25 17.30 7.27
C LYS A 56 -18.53 16.65 8.44
N GLU A 57 -19.26 16.53 9.55
CA GLU A 57 -18.92 15.74 10.75
C GLU A 57 -20.21 15.16 11.35
N PRO A 58 -20.29 13.84 11.66
CA PRO A 58 -19.26 12.83 11.49
C PRO A 58 -19.09 12.39 10.03
N ILE A 59 -17.95 11.75 9.73
CA ILE A 59 -17.72 11.02 8.49
C ILE A 59 -18.07 9.55 8.66
N VAL A 60 -18.39 8.89 7.55
CA VAL A 60 -18.70 7.45 7.49
C VAL A 60 -17.63 6.76 6.67
N ILE A 61 -16.96 5.81 7.31
CA ILE A 61 -15.92 4.98 6.68
C ILE A 61 -16.40 3.53 6.74
N ILE A 62 -16.39 2.85 5.60
CA ILE A 62 -16.57 1.40 5.54
C ILE A 62 -15.23 0.81 5.16
N ALA A 63 -14.72 -0.11 5.98
CA ALA A 63 -13.48 -0.83 5.73
C ALA A 63 -13.74 -2.33 5.70
N THR A 64 -13.27 -3.01 4.66
CA THR A 64 -13.38 -4.46 4.48
C THR A 64 -12.22 -4.94 3.62
N GLY A 65 -12.07 -6.25 3.50
CA GLY A 65 -11.16 -6.87 2.52
C GLY A 65 -11.68 -8.25 2.15
N HIS A 66 -10.94 -8.97 1.31
CA HIS A 66 -11.19 -10.36 0.97
C HIS A 66 -12.60 -10.57 0.37
N LEU A 67 -13.01 -9.68 -0.54
CA LEU A 67 -14.33 -9.72 -1.18
C LEU A 67 -14.41 -10.65 -2.40
N TYR A 68 -13.27 -11.10 -2.96
CA TYR A 68 -13.27 -12.00 -4.12
C TYR A 68 -14.17 -13.25 -3.98
N PRO A 69 -14.41 -13.86 -2.79
CA PRO A 69 -15.30 -15.01 -2.69
C PRO A 69 -16.73 -14.71 -3.16
N LEU A 70 -17.16 -13.44 -3.06
CA LEU A 70 -18.47 -12.98 -3.51
C LEU A 70 -18.62 -12.93 -5.03
N LEU A 71 -17.53 -13.03 -5.79
CA LEU A 71 -17.59 -13.17 -7.26
C LEU A 71 -18.40 -14.40 -7.69
N LYS A 72 -18.42 -15.46 -6.86
CA LYS A 72 -19.24 -16.66 -7.08
C LYS A 72 -20.72 -16.45 -6.75
N TYR A 73 -21.06 -15.35 -6.09
CA TYR A 73 -22.41 -15.05 -5.59
C TYR A 73 -22.82 -13.61 -5.98
N PRO A 74 -23.04 -13.34 -7.28
CA PRO A 74 -23.21 -11.98 -7.78
C PRO A 74 -24.42 -11.24 -7.19
N LEU A 75 -25.49 -11.97 -6.82
CA LEU A 75 -26.65 -11.38 -6.13
C LEU A 75 -26.29 -10.92 -4.71
N THR A 76 -25.51 -11.72 -3.97
CA THR A 76 -25.02 -11.37 -2.64
C THR A 76 -24.04 -10.21 -2.71
N TYR A 77 -23.14 -10.20 -3.69
CA TYR A 77 -22.23 -9.07 -3.90
C TYR A 77 -23.02 -7.80 -4.21
N ASN A 78 -24.02 -7.87 -5.09
CA ASN A 78 -24.89 -6.72 -5.38
C ASN A 78 -25.58 -6.18 -4.13
N ALA A 79 -26.20 -7.07 -3.34
CA ALA A 79 -26.85 -6.67 -2.10
C ALA A 79 -25.86 -6.02 -1.12
N LEU A 80 -24.63 -6.52 -1.02
CA LEU A 80 -23.58 -5.90 -0.21
C LEU A 80 -23.26 -4.47 -0.69
N ILE A 81 -23.06 -4.27 -2.00
CA ILE A 81 -22.82 -2.94 -2.58
C ILE A 81 -24.00 -2.00 -2.30
N ASP A 82 -25.23 -2.47 -2.45
CA ASP A 82 -26.42 -1.66 -2.20
C ASP A 82 -26.50 -1.25 -0.71
N GLN A 83 -26.19 -2.16 0.22
CA GLN A 83 -26.12 -1.88 1.67
C GLN A 83 -24.96 -0.96 2.06
N ILE A 84 -23.84 -1.00 1.34
CA ILE A 84 -22.73 -0.05 1.49
C ILE A 84 -23.23 1.35 1.09
N ASN A 85 -23.85 1.47 -0.08
CA ASN A 85 -24.33 2.76 -0.58
C ASN A 85 -25.45 3.37 0.26
N GLU A 86 -26.32 2.55 0.87
CA GLU A 86 -27.35 3.01 1.80
C GLU A 86 -26.77 3.74 3.03
N GLN A 87 -25.54 3.39 3.45
CA GLN A 87 -24.85 4.06 4.56
C GLN A 87 -24.24 5.40 4.16
N LYS A 88 -24.21 5.75 2.87
CA LYS A 88 -23.61 6.97 2.30
C LYS A 88 -22.18 7.22 2.82
N PRO A 89 -21.26 6.25 2.65
CA PRO A 89 -19.87 6.39 3.08
C PRO A 89 -19.18 7.55 2.37
N ASP A 90 -18.29 8.25 3.09
CA ASP A 90 -17.35 9.19 2.48
C ASP A 90 -16.15 8.44 1.90
N TYR A 91 -15.77 7.36 2.59
CA TYR A 91 -14.68 6.47 2.21
C TYR A 91 -15.08 5.01 2.24
N PHE A 92 -14.59 4.27 1.25
CA PHE A 92 -14.57 2.81 1.25
C PHE A 92 -13.12 2.33 1.19
N PHE A 93 -12.68 1.60 2.21
CA PHE A 93 -11.32 1.07 2.29
C PHE A 93 -11.37 -0.43 1.98
N GLU A 94 -10.78 -0.83 0.84
CA GLU A 94 -10.64 -2.22 0.41
C GLU A 94 -9.23 -2.71 0.77
N LEU A 95 -9.15 -3.49 1.86
CA LEU A 95 -7.94 -3.91 2.53
C LEU A 95 -7.49 -5.29 2.07
N GLY A 96 -7.37 -5.46 0.76
CA GLY A 96 -6.62 -6.55 0.13
C GLY A 96 -7.37 -7.85 -0.06
N ASP A 97 -6.75 -8.75 -0.82
CA ASP A 97 -7.40 -9.92 -1.41
C ASP A 97 -8.65 -9.48 -2.19
N ILE A 98 -8.42 -8.48 -3.05
CA ILE A 98 -9.39 -7.91 -3.99
C ILE A 98 -9.74 -8.96 -5.03
N VAL A 99 -8.71 -9.67 -5.50
CA VAL A 99 -8.76 -10.79 -6.43
C VAL A 99 -8.19 -12.04 -5.76
N ARG A 100 -8.43 -13.22 -6.35
CA ARG A 100 -7.90 -14.50 -5.88
C ARG A 100 -6.75 -14.99 -6.73
N ASP A 101 -7.00 -15.10 -8.03
CA ASP A 101 -6.13 -15.77 -8.99
C ASP A 101 -5.33 -14.77 -9.82
N ASN A 102 -5.60 -13.46 -9.67
CA ASN A 102 -4.85 -12.36 -10.27
C ASN A 102 -4.92 -12.36 -11.81
N THR A 103 -6.06 -12.76 -12.37
CA THR A 103 -6.28 -12.72 -13.82
C THR A 103 -6.88 -11.38 -14.22
N ASP A 104 -6.64 -10.93 -15.47
CA ASP A 104 -7.22 -9.69 -15.97
C ASP A 104 -8.76 -9.70 -15.90
N GLU A 105 -9.40 -10.82 -16.23
CA GLU A 105 -10.85 -11.00 -16.14
C GLU A 105 -11.38 -10.84 -14.70
N GLU A 106 -10.63 -11.33 -13.72
CA GLU A 106 -11.01 -11.20 -12.32
C GLU A 106 -10.92 -9.74 -11.86
N TRP A 107 -9.84 -9.06 -12.22
CA TRP A 107 -9.66 -7.63 -11.97
C TRP A 107 -10.78 -6.80 -12.61
N ASP A 108 -11.08 -7.03 -13.89
CA ASP A 108 -12.18 -6.36 -14.58
C ASP A 108 -13.52 -6.59 -13.87
N THR A 109 -13.80 -7.83 -13.47
CA THR A 109 -15.04 -8.18 -12.79
C THR A 109 -15.14 -7.49 -11.43
N VAL A 110 -14.07 -7.46 -10.63
CA VAL A 110 -14.08 -6.81 -9.31
C VAL A 110 -14.25 -5.30 -9.45
N PHE A 111 -13.49 -4.64 -10.33
CA PHE A 111 -13.62 -3.19 -10.51
C PHE A 111 -14.99 -2.79 -11.07
N ASN A 112 -15.60 -3.59 -11.96
CA ASN A 112 -16.98 -3.37 -12.38
C ASN A 112 -17.99 -3.39 -11.22
N ARG A 113 -17.68 -4.09 -10.11
CA ARG A 113 -18.50 -4.07 -8.89
C ARG A 113 -18.13 -2.91 -7.97
N LEU A 114 -16.86 -2.75 -7.65
CA LEU A 114 -16.38 -1.72 -6.72
C LEU A 114 -16.67 -0.31 -7.23
N ASN A 115 -16.60 -0.08 -8.54
CA ASN A 115 -16.93 1.23 -9.16
C ASN A 115 -18.41 1.64 -9.02
N ARG A 116 -19.28 0.76 -8.47
CA ARG A 116 -20.67 1.11 -8.12
C ARG A 116 -20.82 1.64 -6.70
N ILE A 117 -19.76 1.63 -5.89
CA ILE A 117 -19.77 2.21 -4.55
C ILE A 117 -19.69 3.74 -4.69
N ASP A 118 -20.65 4.44 -4.09
CA ASP A 118 -20.73 5.91 -4.12
C ASP A 118 -19.89 6.53 -3.00
N ALA A 119 -18.57 6.31 -3.07
CA ALA A 119 -17.57 6.85 -2.14
C ALA A 119 -16.18 6.92 -2.79
N LYS A 120 -15.25 7.63 -2.16
CA LYS A 120 -13.84 7.52 -2.54
C LYS A 120 -13.28 6.19 -2.05
N ILE A 121 -12.70 5.42 -2.97
CA ILE A 121 -12.17 4.08 -2.68
C ILE A 121 -10.66 4.14 -2.54
N TYR A 122 -10.14 3.53 -1.48
CA TYR A 122 -8.70 3.37 -1.25
C TYR A 122 -8.37 1.91 -0.96
N TYR A 123 -7.16 1.51 -1.32
CA TYR A 123 -6.77 0.11 -1.34
C TYR A 123 -5.53 -0.14 -0.49
N ALA A 124 -5.46 -1.33 0.11
CA ALA A 124 -4.20 -1.93 0.55
C ALA A 124 -4.08 -3.31 -0.08
N PRO A 125 -2.91 -3.73 -0.59
CA PRO A 125 -2.80 -5.02 -1.25
C PRO A 125 -2.83 -6.19 -0.26
N GLY A 126 -3.51 -7.27 -0.64
CA GLY A 126 -3.40 -8.60 -0.06
C GLY A 126 -2.41 -9.48 -0.82
N ASN A 127 -2.17 -10.68 -0.30
CA ASN A 127 -1.20 -11.59 -0.92
C ASN A 127 -1.68 -12.13 -2.27
N HIS A 128 -3.00 -12.22 -2.48
CA HIS A 128 -3.57 -12.67 -3.76
C HIS A 128 -3.51 -11.56 -4.83
N ASP A 129 -3.43 -10.31 -4.42
CA ASP A 129 -3.33 -9.17 -5.32
C ASP A 129 -1.90 -8.99 -5.88
N LEU A 130 -0.91 -9.55 -5.20
CA LEU A 130 0.52 -9.42 -5.53
C LEU A 130 1.15 -10.72 -5.99
N ASN A 131 0.39 -11.81 -6.07
CA ASN A 131 0.89 -13.11 -6.52
C ASN A 131 -0.26 -13.97 -7.07
N TYR A 132 0.05 -14.94 -7.92
CA TYR A 132 -0.94 -15.91 -8.36
C TYR A 132 -1.21 -16.93 -7.26
N HIS A 133 -2.49 -17.25 -7.01
CA HIS A 133 -2.87 -18.21 -5.98
C HIS A 133 -2.13 -19.54 -6.09
N TYR A 134 -2.03 -20.10 -7.31
CA TYR A 134 -1.38 -21.38 -7.55
C TYR A 134 0.12 -21.31 -7.23
N GLU A 135 0.82 -20.24 -7.61
CA GLU A 135 2.24 -20.07 -7.31
C GLU A 135 2.49 -20.02 -5.82
N ARG A 136 1.75 -19.15 -5.12
CA ARG A 136 1.84 -19.02 -3.66
C ARG A 136 1.59 -20.36 -2.96
N TYR A 137 0.56 -21.10 -3.37
CA TYR A 137 0.23 -22.40 -2.80
C TYR A 137 1.38 -23.40 -2.91
N PHE A 138 2.18 -23.32 -3.98
CA PHE A 138 3.35 -24.15 -4.22
C PHE A 138 4.69 -23.49 -3.83
N GLY A 139 4.68 -22.32 -3.17
CA GLY A 139 5.88 -21.60 -2.76
C GLY A 139 6.70 -21.02 -3.93
N LYS A 140 6.07 -20.77 -5.07
CA LYS A 140 6.67 -20.17 -6.28
C LYS A 140 6.45 -18.66 -6.33
N ARG A 141 7.26 -17.98 -7.13
CA ARG A 141 7.20 -16.52 -7.37
C ARG A 141 7.57 -16.16 -8.80
N ASP A 142 7.40 -17.11 -9.73
CA ASP A 142 7.92 -17.01 -11.09
C ASP A 142 7.28 -15.82 -11.83
N ASN A 143 6.01 -15.51 -11.53
CA ASN A 143 5.26 -14.43 -12.14
C ASN A 143 4.90 -13.30 -11.15
N GLN A 144 5.61 -13.17 -10.03
CA GLN A 144 5.27 -12.16 -9.01
C GLN A 144 5.44 -10.72 -9.53
N VAL A 145 6.45 -10.45 -10.38
CA VAL A 145 6.61 -9.11 -10.99
C VAL A 145 5.39 -8.74 -11.82
N GLU A 146 4.86 -9.68 -12.61
CA GLU A 146 3.65 -9.45 -13.41
C GLU A 146 2.44 -9.16 -12.52
N ALA A 147 2.22 -9.97 -11.49
CA ALA A 147 1.09 -9.79 -10.56
C ALA A 147 1.14 -8.44 -9.84
N GLU A 148 2.31 -8.02 -9.34
CA GLU A 148 2.47 -6.71 -8.70
C GLU A 148 2.34 -5.54 -9.68
N MET A 149 2.86 -5.69 -10.90
CA MET A 149 2.66 -4.68 -11.94
C MET A 149 1.19 -4.58 -12.34
N ARG A 150 0.45 -5.68 -12.37
CA ARG A 150 -1.00 -5.66 -12.59
C ARG A 150 -1.70 -4.89 -11.49
N TYR A 151 -1.38 -5.13 -10.22
CA TYR A 151 -1.90 -4.35 -9.10
C TYR A 151 -1.60 -2.85 -9.25
N LEU A 152 -0.34 -2.49 -9.52
CA LEU A 152 0.07 -1.10 -9.71
C LEU A 152 -0.63 -0.45 -10.90
N ASN A 153 -0.87 -1.17 -12.00
CA ASN A 153 -1.59 -0.64 -13.15
C ASN A 153 -3.07 -0.38 -12.87
N GLN A 154 -3.69 -1.18 -12.01
CA GLN A 154 -5.11 -1.06 -11.68
C GLN A 154 -5.37 -0.09 -10.53
N VAL A 155 -4.50 -0.07 -9.50
CA VAL A 155 -4.67 0.71 -8.27
C VAL A 155 -3.81 1.98 -8.25
N GLY A 156 -2.64 1.97 -8.91
CA GLY A 156 -1.71 3.10 -8.98
C GLY A 156 -0.62 3.11 -7.91
N TYR A 157 -0.85 2.48 -6.76
CA TYR A 157 0.05 2.51 -5.60
C TYR A 157 -0.04 1.24 -4.77
N ARG A 158 0.99 0.88 -4.01
CA ARG A 158 0.94 -0.18 -2.96
C ARG A 158 0.92 0.38 -1.54
N TYR A 159 1.26 1.66 -1.42
CA TYR A 159 1.32 2.43 -0.19
C TYR A 159 0.65 3.77 -0.46
N LYS A 160 -0.09 4.31 0.51
CA LYS A 160 -0.75 5.61 0.32
C LYS A 160 -0.90 6.34 1.64
N LEU A 161 -0.65 7.64 1.62
CA LEU A 161 -1.08 8.54 2.67
C LEU A 161 -2.29 9.34 2.16
N VAL A 162 -3.44 9.13 2.81
CA VAL A 162 -4.64 9.93 2.62
C VAL A 162 -4.86 10.77 3.87
N LYS A 163 -5.25 12.03 3.70
CA LYS A 163 -5.45 12.99 4.78
C LYS A 163 -6.80 13.65 4.64
N ASP A 164 -7.45 13.90 5.76
CA ASP A 164 -8.60 14.80 5.86
C ASP A 164 -8.44 15.72 7.08
N GLN A 165 -9.50 16.44 7.47
CA GLN A 165 -9.48 17.30 8.66
C GLN A 165 -9.42 16.53 10.00
N PHE A 166 -9.72 15.24 10.03
CA PHE A 166 -9.83 14.42 11.24
C PHE A 166 -8.60 13.53 11.47
N ALA A 167 -8.06 12.92 10.41
CA ALA A 167 -7.04 11.88 10.52
C ALA A 167 -6.04 11.84 9.35
N ASN A 168 -4.94 11.15 9.59
CA ASN A 168 -4.06 10.58 8.58
C ASN A 168 -4.42 9.09 8.42
N TYR A 169 -4.74 8.65 7.21
CA TYR A 169 -4.96 7.24 6.86
C TYR A 169 -3.75 6.76 6.08
N VAL A 170 -3.00 5.81 6.66
CA VAL A 170 -1.76 5.28 6.10
C VAL A 170 -2.02 3.86 5.64
N PHE A 171 -2.12 3.66 4.32
CA PHE A 171 -2.26 2.36 3.69
C PHE A 171 -0.88 1.77 3.44
N ILE A 172 -0.65 0.53 3.88
CA ILE A 172 0.63 -0.15 3.71
C ILE A 172 0.45 -1.53 3.06
N ASN A 173 1.45 -1.93 2.29
CA ASN A 173 1.59 -3.30 1.83
C ASN A 173 2.21 -4.17 2.93
N ALA A 174 1.38 -4.88 3.68
CA ALA A 174 1.83 -5.80 4.74
C ALA A 174 2.49 -7.09 4.22
N ASN A 175 2.44 -7.35 2.90
CA ASN A 175 3.15 -8.47 2.27
C ASN A 175 4.63 -8.17 2.04
N ASP A 176 5.03 -6.92 2.23
CA ASP A 176 6.36 -6.43 1.93
C ASP A 176 7.32 -6.61 3.12
N SER A 177 8.62 -6.40 2.90
CA SER A 177 9.58 -6.46 4.00
C SER A 177 9.35 -5.34 5.01
N ALA A 178 9.56 -5.62 6.30
CA ALA A 178 9.50 -4.60 7.36
C ALA A 178 10.43 -3.40 7.08
N GLN A 179 11.57 -3.64 6.42
CA GLN A 179 12.49 -2.59 6.01
C GLN A 179 11.86 -1.66 4.95
N ARG A 180 11.12 -2.22 3.98
CA ARG A 180 10.48 -1.44 2.93
C ARG A 180 9.29 -0.64 3.47
N ILE A 181 8.48 -1.25 4.34
CA ILE A 181 7.41 -0.53 5.07
C ILE A 181 8.02 0.63 5.85
N ARG A 182 9.12 0.40 6.59
CA ARG A 182 9.82 1.48 7.31
C ARG A 182 10.33 2.57 6.36
N SER A 183 10.92 2.21 5.22
CA SER A 183 11.40 3.18 4.22
C SER A 183 10.28 4.07 3.70
N PHE A 184 9.08 3.52 3.51
CA PHE A 184 7.90 4.31 3.15
C PHE A 184 7.53 5.30 4.27
N ILE A 185 7.38 4.81 5.50
CA ILE A 185 7.02 5.64 6.66
C ILE A 185 8.03 6.76 6.88
N ASP A 186 9.32 6.47 6.77
CA ASP A 186 10.39 7.48 6.90
C ASP A 186 10.25 8.57 5.82
N GLN A 187 9.88 8.22 4.58
CA GLN A 187 9.69 9.17 3.48
C GLN A 187 8.45 10.05 3.64
N ILE A 188 7.33 9.53 4.16
CA ILE A 188 6.12 10.33 4.38
C ILE A 188 6.10 11.05 5.73
N SER A 189 7.11 10.85 6.57
CA SER A 189 7.11 11.31 7.97
C SER A 189 6.91 12.82 8.13
N SER A 190 7.45 13.63 7.21
CA SER A 190 7.25 15.09 7.20
C SER A 190 5.85 15.52 6.77
N GLU A 191 5.11 14.63 6.09
CA GLU A 191 3.75 14.90 5.59
C GLU A 191 2.66 14.54 6.61
N LEU A 192 3.00 13.76 7.64
CA LEU A 192 2.05 13.36 8.69
C LEU A 192 1.68 14.56 9.57
N ASP A 193 0.37 14.80 9.73
CA ASP A 193 -0.12 15.76 10.70
C ASP A 193 -0.11 15.14 12.10
N THR A 194 0.90 15.46 12.91
CA THR A 194 1.11 14.86 14.23
C THR A 194 0.06 15.24 15.27
N ASN A 195 -0.80 16.23 14.98
CA ASN A 195 -1.89 16.63 15.86
C ASN A 195 -3.20 15.85 15.57
N LYS A 196 -3.23 15.08 14.49
CA LYS A 196 -4.38 14.26 14.09
C LYS A 196 -4.18 12.79 14.44
N ILE A 197 -5.30 12.07 14.49
CA ILE A 197 -5.29 10.62 14.64
C ILE A 197 -4.55 10.00 13.45
N GLN A 198 -3.75 8.97 13.71
CA GLN A 198 -3.09 8.17 12.67
C GLN A 198 -3.75 6.79 12.65
N ILE A 199 -4.27 6.40 11.50
CA ILE A 199 -4.92 5.10 11.28
C ILE A 199 -4.08 4.34 10.25
N LEU A 200 -3.46 3.25 10.70
CA LEU A 200 -2.68 2.36 9.84
C LEU A 200 -3.61 1.26 9.28
N LEU A 201 -3.60 1.08 7.97
CA LEU A 201 -4.50 0.20 7.23
C LEU A 201 -3.68 -0.81 6.43
N SER A 202 -3.97 -2.08 6.63
CA SER A 202 -3.31 -3.19 5.94
C SER A 202 -4.25 -4.38 5.79
N SER A 203 -3.94 -5.26 4.84
CA SER A 203 -4.70 -6.50 4.62
C SER A 203 -4.41 -7.57 5.67
N GLN A 204 -3.15 -7.78 6.01
CA GLN A 204 -2.75 -8.71 7.06
C GLN A 204 -2.51 -8.01 8.40
N SER A 205 -2.73 -8.77 9.47
CA SER A 205 -2.30 -8.39 10.81
C SER A 205 -0.77 -8.33 10.88
N LEU A 206 -0.24 -7.22 11.39
CA LEU A 206 1.21 -7.00 11.56
C LEU A 206 1.77 -7.60 12.85
N TRP A 207 0.93 -8.30 13.63
CA TRP A 207 1.30 -8.93 14.87
C TRP A 207 1.96 -10.28 14.59
N VAL A 208 3.21 -10.43 15.06
CA VAL A 208 3.97 -11.68 15.07
C VAL A 208 3.81 -12.34 16.44
#